data_AF-A0AAE8SNW0-F1
#
_entry.id   AF-A0AAE8SNW0-F1
#
_cell.length_a   1.000
_cell.length_b   1.000
_cell.length_c   1.000
_cell.angle_alpha   90.00
_cell.angle_beta   90.00
_cell.angle_gamma   90.00
#
_symmetry.space_group_name_H-M   'P 1'
#
loop_
_entity.id
_entity.type
_entity.pdbx_description
1 polymer ?
#
loop_
_entity_poly.entity_id
_entity_poly.type
_entity_poly.pdbx_seq_one_letter_code
_entity_poly.pdbx_strand_id
1 'polypeptide(L)'
;MIIGVFVKASGCSYETPEIKEQVDAIAEWAQWDQVKLFTVGNEAIMNNFCTPQELRELVDVVKEKCSGYNGPYTIAETLNIWEREDVKEAICPCVDVTGANIHPYFNPNTAAKDAGEFVAGQLELLRDICKGNDVINLECGWPSSGNCNGAACPGKKEQAEAIESIRESCGDKTVFFSYENDEWKEPGSCNCERSWGCASSFTGY
;
A
#
# COMPACT_ATOMS: atom_id res chain seq x y z
N MET A 1 1.25 -13.81 -4.84
CA MET A 1 1.24 -12.46 -5.42
C MET A 1 0.12 -11.64 -4.79
N ILE A 2 0.31 -10.33 -4.65
CA ILE A 2 -0.77 -9.37 -4.37
C ILE A 2 -1.17 -8.78 -5.73
N ILE A 3 -2.46 -8.79 -6.06
CA ILE A 3 -3.00 -8.16 -7.27
C ILE A 3 -3.97 -7.06 -6.88
N GLY A 4 -4.35 -6.20 -7.82
CA GLY A 4 -5.38 -5.23 -7.54
C GLY A 4 -5.96 -4.50 -8.74
N VAL A 5 -6.98 -3.72 -8.44
CA VAL A 5 -7.64 -2.80 -9.38
C VAL A 5 -7.23 -1.38 -8.99
N PHE A 6 -6.59 -0.67 -9.91
CA PHE A 6 -6.13 0.69 -9.67
C PHE A 6 -7.19 1.72 -10.07
N VAL A 7 -7.45 2.66 -9.16
CA VAL A 7 -8.44 3.74 -9.35
C VAL A 7 -7.70 5.05 -9.61
N LYS A 8 -8.20 5.83 -10.58
CA LYS A 8 -7.65 7.13 -10.99
C LYS A 8 -8.74 8.20 -10.95
N ALA A 9 -8.37 9.45 -11.24
CA ALA A 9 -9.29 10.58 -11.33
C ALA A 9 -10.43 10.43 -12.36
N SER A 10 -10.40 9.43 -13.25
CA SER A 10 -11.47 9.18 -14.23
C SER A 10 -12.77 8.66 -13.61
N GLY A 11 -12.73 8.16 -12.37
CA GLY A 11 -13.90 7.77 -11.60
C GLY A 11 -13.65 6.52 -10.75
N CYS A 12 -14.60 6.22 -9.86
CA CYS A 12 -14.54 5.12 -8.89
C CYS A 12 -15.74 4.17 -9.02
N SER A 13 -16.04 3.73 -10.24
CA SER A 13 -17.11 2.76 -10.48
C SER A 13 -16.64 1.68 -11.45
N TYR A 14 -17.27 0.51 -11.41
CA TYR A 14 -17.01 -0.53 -12.40
C TYR A 14 -17.30 -0.06 -13.84
N GLU A 15 -18.19 0.91 -14.04
CA GLU A 15 -18.50 1.45 -15.38
C GLU A 15 -17.43 2.43 -15.89
N THR A 16 -16.47 2.84 -15.05
CA THR A 16 -15.29 3.59 -15.50
C THR A 16 -14.46 2.69 -16.42
N PRO A 17 -14.20 3.08 -17.69
CA PRO A 17 -13.61 2.18 -18.69
C PRO A 17 -12.32 1.49 -18.26
N GLU A 18 -11.40 2.22 -17.62
CA GLU A 18 -10.12 1.66 -17.19
C GLU A 18 -10.27 0.69 -16.00
N ILE A 19 -11.27 0.90 -15.13
CA ILE A 19 -11.58 -0.02 -14.03
C ILE A 19 -12.25 -1.27 -14.59
N LYS A 20 -13.22 -1.10 -15.50
CA LYS A 20 -13.90 -2.20 -16.17
C LYS A 20 -12.92 -3.15 -16.84
N GLU A 21 -11.99 -2.60 -17.62
CA GLU A 21 -10.95 -3.35 -18.33
C GLU A 21 -10.10 -4.17 -17.35
N GLN A 22 -9.63 -3.57 -16.25
CA GLN A 22 -8.85 -4.27 -15.23
C GLN A 22 -9.64 -5.41 -14.57
N VAL A 23 -10.88 -5.15 -14.15
CA VAL A 23 -11.73 -6.14 -13.47
C VAL A 23 -12.06 -7.30 -14.41
N ASP A 24 -12.48 -7.01 -15.64
CA ASP A 24 -12.82 -8.03 -16.63
C ASP A 24 -11.58 -8.87 -17.00
N ALA A 25 -10.41 -8.26 -17.16
CA ALA A 25 -9.17 -8.97 -17.46
C ALA A 25 -8.70 -9.87 -16.29
N ILE A 26 -8.82 -9.40 -15.04
CA ILE A 26 -8.48 -10.21 -13.86
C ILE A 26 -9.43 -11.41 -13.75
N ALA A 27 -10.74 -11.17 -13.93
CA ALA A 27 -11.76 -12.22 -13.89
C ALA A 27 -11.57 -13.26 -15.00
N GLU A 28 -11.14 -12.85 -16.19
CA GLU A 28 -10.78 -13.76 -17.29
C GLU A 28 -9.49 -14.54 -17.01
N TRP A 29 -8.47 -13.88 -16.45
CA TRP A 29 -7.17 -14.49 -16.14
C TRP A 29 -7.28 -15.63 -15.10
N ALA A 30 -8.07 -15.42 -14.05
CA ALA A 30 -8.54 -16.44 -13.10
C ALA A 30 -7.49 -17.38 -12.45
N GLN A 31 -6.22 -16.97 -12.35
CA GLN A 31 -5.18 -17.77 -11.69
C GLN A 31 -5.18 -17.58 -10.16
N TRP A 32 -6.30 -17.94 -9.52
CA TRP A 32 -6.56 -17.63 -8.12
C TRP A 32 -5.61 -18.31 -7.12
N ASP A 33 -5.03 -19.44 -7.48
CA ASP A 33 -4.05 -20.18 -6.67
C ASP A 33 -2.73 -19.41 -6.45
N GLN A 34 -2.43 -18.46 -7.34
CA GLN A 34 -1.24 -17.59 -7.25
C GLN A 34 -1.49 -16.32 -6.42
N VAL A 35 -2.75 -15.99 -6.15
CA VAL A 35 -3.16 -14.75 -5.46
C VAL A 35 -3.24 -14.99 -3.95
N LYS A 36 -2.52 -14.16 -3.20
CA LYS A 36 -2.49 -14.18 -1.72
C LYS A 36 -3.36 -13.09 -1.10
N LEU A 37 -3.55 -11.98 -1.82
CA LEU A 37 -4.32 -10.82 -1.39
C LEU A 37 -4.79 -10.07 -2.65
N PHE A 38 -6.02 -9.55 -2.61
CA PHE A 38 -6.59 -8.72 -3.65
C PHE A 38 -6.85 -7.31 -3.09
N THR A 39 -6.18 -6.31 -3.65
CA THR A 39 -6.34 -4.90 -3.29
C THR A 39 -7.28 -4.18 -4.26
N VAL A 40 -8.28 -3.46 -3.77
CA VAL A 40 -9.17 -2.62 -4.59
C VAL A 40 -8.91 -1.15 -4.27
N GLY A 41 -8.37 -0.42 -5.24
CA GLY A 41 -7.93 0.96 -5.05
C GLY A 41 -6.56 1.07 -4.36
N ASN A 42 -5.82 2.14 -4.70
CA ASN A 42 -4.60 2.55 -4.00
C ASN A 42 -4.61 4.07 -3.85
N GLU A 43 -4.67 4.52 -2.60
CA GLU A 43 -4.79 5.93 -2.20
C GLU A 43 -5.95 6.64 -2.91
N ALA A 44 -7.05 5.92 -3.18
CA ALA A 44 -8.16 6.41 -3.97
C ALA A 44 -9.02 7.41 -3.18
N ILE A 45 -9.19 7.20 -1.87
CA ILE A 45 -9.86 8.13 -0.96
C ILE A 45 -8.92 9.30 -0.64
N MET A 46 -7.63 9.03 -0.36
CA MET A 46 -6.63 10.08 -0.13
C MET A 46 -6.59 11.11 -1.26
N ASN A 47 -6.63 10.63 -2.50
CA ASN A 47 -6.59 11.49 -3.69
C ASN A 47 -7.97 12.01 -4.12
N ASN A 48 -9.04 11.76 -3.34
CA ASN A 48 -10.42 12.14 -3.65
C ASN A 48 -10.94 11.59 -4.99
N PHE A 49 -10.43 10.43 -5.42
CA PHE A 49 -10.97 9.72 -6.59
C PHE A 49 -12.23 8.93 -6.22
N CYS A 50 -12.33 8.49 -4.96
CA CYS A 50 -13.49 7.82 -4.38
C CYS A 50 -13.91 8.50 -3.08
N THR A 51 -15.21 8.53 -2.83
CA THR A 51 -15.74 8.51 -1.46
C THR A 51 -15.58 7.11 -0.84
N PRO A 52 -15.63 6.96 0.49
CA PRO A 52 -15.58 5.64 1.13
C PRO A 52 -16.69 4.70 0.64
N GLN A 53 -17.89 5.21 0.41
CA GLN A 53 -19.03 4.43 -0.08
C GLN A 53 -18.84 3.97 -1.54
N GLU A 54 -18.33 4.82 -2.43
CA GLU A 54 -18.03 4.40 -3.81
C GLU A 54 -16.95 3.31 -3.84
N LEU A 55 -15.91 3.42 -3.00
CA LEU A 55 -14.87 2.39 -2.92
C LEU A 55 -15.42 1.08 -2.34
N ARG A 56 -16.31 1.15 -1.35
CA ARG A 56 -17.05 -0.01 -0.82
C ARG A 56 -17.85 -0.70 -1.93
N GLU A 57 -18.65 0.05 -2.69
CA GLU A 57 -19.44 -0.49 -3.80
C GLU A 57 -18.54 -1.14 -4.85
N LEU A 58 -17.39 -0.53 -5.15
CA LEU A 58 -16.41 -1.12 -6.06
C LEU A 58 -15.83 -2.43 -5.53
N VAL A 59 -15.50 -2.52 -4.23
CA VAL A 59 -15.06 -3.79 -3.60
C VAL A 59 -16.11 -4.88 -3.78
N ASP A 60 -17.38 -4.56 -3.52
CA ASP A 60 -18.48 -5.51 -3.64
C ASP A 60 -18.65 -6.00 -5.10
N VAL A 61 -18.55 -5.10 -6.10
CA VAL A 61 -18.59 -5.49 -7.52
C VAL A 61 -17.38 -6.33 -7.93
N VAL A 62 -16.17 -6.00 -7.46
CA VAL A 62 -14.96 -6.79 -7.75
C VAL A 62 -15.10 -8.20 -7.19
N LYS A 63 -15.65 -8.35 -5.97
CA LYS A 63 -15.94 -9.67 -5.36
C LYS A 63 -16.94 -10.47 -6.19
N GLU A 64 -17.99 -9.84 -6.71
CA GLU A 64 -18.96 -10.51 -7.59
C GLU A 64 -18.32 -11.00 -8.88
N LYS A 65 -17.58 -10.12 -9.58
CA LYS A 65 -16.94 -10.43 -10.87
C LYS A 65 -15.81 -11.44 -10.74
N CYS A 66 -15.06 -11.37 -9.65
CA CYS A 66 -13.95 -12.27 -9.35
C CYS A 66 -14.35 -13.39 -8.39
N SER A 67 -15.60 -13.86 -8.43
CA SER A 67 -16.17 -14.84 -7.49
C SER A 67 -15.45 -16.21 -7.41
N GLY A 68 -14.54 -16.51 -8.34
CA GLY A 68 -13.66 -17.67 -8.23
C GLY A 68 -12.52 -17.52 -7.22
N TYR A 69 -12.17 -16.27 -6.85
CA TYR A 69 -11.19 -15.98 -5.82
C TYR A 69 -11.83 -16.02 -4.43
N ASN A 70 -11.30 -16.90 -3.56
CA ASN A 70 -11.79 -17.10 -2.19
C ASN A 70 -10.80 -16.61 -1.12
N GLY A 71 -9.76 -15.88 -1.54
CA GLY A 71 -8.77 -15.31 -0.62
C GLY A 71 -9.20 -13.95 -0.07
N PRO A 72 -8.34 -13.33 0.76
CA PRO A 72 -8.67 -12.06 1.41
C PRO A 72 -8.67 -10.89 0.43
N TYR A 73 -9.51 -9.90 0.74
CA TYR A 73 -9.55 -8.58 0.11
C TYR A 73 -9.10 -7.48 1.07
N THR A 74 -8.54 -6.41 0.51
CA THR A 74 -8.23 -5.14 1.20
C THR A 74 -8.43 -3.96 0.24
N ILE A 75 -8.34 -2.74 0.78
CA ILE A 75 -7.98 -1.54 0.01
C ILE A 75 -6.54 -1.13 0.40
N ALA A 76 -5.90 -0.24 -0.35
CA ALA A 76 -4.62 0.38 0.04
C ALA A 76 -4.80 1.88 0.27
N GLU A 77 -4.68 2.32 1.52
CA GLU A 77 -4.75 3.73 1.92
C GLU A 77 -3.68 4.01 2.97
N THR A 78 -3.35 5.27 3.23
CA THR A 78 -2.47 5.62 4.35
C THR A 78 -3.20 5.48 5.70
N LEU A 79 -2.44 5.33 6.80
CA LEU A 79 -3.03 5.15 8.14
C LEU A 79 -4.01 6.28 8.51
N ASN A 80 -3.68 7.53 8.21
CA ASN A 80 -4.53 8.67 8.52
C ASN A 80 -5.89 8.64 7.79
N ILE A 81 -6.00 7.93 6.66
CA ILE A 81 -7.26 7.73 5.95
C ILE A 81 -8.05 6.63 6.65
N TRP A 82 -7.42 5.51 6.98
CA TRP A 82 -8.03 4.45 7.78
C TRP A 82 -8.55 4.94 9.15
N GLU A 83 -7.91 5.94 9.75
CA GLU A 83 -8.34 6.52 11.03
C GLU A 83 -9.64 7.33 10.95
N ARG A 84 -10.09 7.72 9.74
CA ARG A 84 -11.35 8.46 9.56
C ARG A 84 -12.55 7.54 9.80
N GLU A 85 -13.54 8.05 10.53
CA GLU A 85 -14.71 7.24 10.92
C GLU A 85 -15.56 6.80 9.72
N ASP A 86 -15.76 7.67 8.74
CA ASP A 86 -16.51 7.35 7.52
C ASP A 86 -15.85 6.26 6.68
N VAL A 87 -14.51 6.18 6.70
CA VAL A 87 -13.74 5.10 6.06
C VAL A 87 -13.92 3.80 6.83
N LYS A 88 -13.80 3.80 8.16
CA LYS A 88 -13.98 2.60 8.99
C LYS A 88 -15.36 1.99 8.80
N GLU A 89 -16.40 2.81 8.92
CA GLU A 89 -17.79 2.37 8.79
C GLU A 89 -18.08 1.75 7.41
N ALA A 90 -17.56 2.36 6.35
CA ALA A 90 -17.79 1.88 4.98
C ALA A 90 -16.97 0.63 4.65
N ILE A 91 -15.68 0.62 5.00
CA ILE A 91 -14.71 -0.34 4.46
C ILE A 91 -14.51 -1.56 5.36
N CYS A 92 -14.45 -1.41 6.69
CA CYS A 92 -14.18 -2.55 7.57
C CYS A 92 -15.14 -3.74 7.35
N PRO A 93 -16.45 -3.56 7.06
CA PRO A 93 -17.34 -4.69 6.83
C PRO A 93 -17.16 -5.40 5.47
N CYS A 94 -16.36 -4.89 4.53
CA CYS A 94 -16.15 -5.51 3.21
C CYS A 94 -14.72 -5.98 2.95
N VAL A 95 -13.79 -5.84 3.90
CA VAL A 95 -12.40 -6.29 3.74
C VAL A 95 -12.04 -7.32 4.80
N ASP A 96 -11.14 -8.22 4.45
CA ASP A 96 -10.68 -9.32 5.31
C ASP A 96 -9.33 -8.98 5.98
N VAL A 97 -8.58 -8.06 5.38
CA VAL A 97 -7.30 -7.55 5.84
C VAL A 97 -7.36 -6.03 5.86
N THR A 98 -6.79 -5.41 6.89
CA THR A 98 -6.59 -3.97 6.95
C THR A 98 -5.18 -3.65 6.45
N GLY A 99 -5.09 -3.32 5.16
CA GLY A 99 -3.83 -2.99 4.49
C GLY A 99 -3.60 -1.49 4.36
N ALA A 100 -2.41 -1.01 4.71
CA ALA A 100 -2.05 0.39 4.57
C ALA A 100 -0.69 0.62 3.91
N ASN A 101 -0.52 1.77 3.24
CA ASN A 101 0.79 2.22 2.78
C ASN A 101 1.47 2.99 3.92
N ILE A 102 2.62 2.51 4.40
CA ILE A 102 3.32 3.08 5.55
C ILE A 102 4.80 3.26 5.18
N HIS A 103 5.17 4.49 4.87
CA HIS A 103 6.54 4.89 4.56
C HIS A 103 7.14 5.74 5.70
N PRO A 104 8.09 5.20 6.49
CA PRO A 104 8.69 5.93 7.61
C PRO A 104 9.42 7.21 7.18
N TYR A 105 9.91 7.28 5.94
CA TYR A 105 10.57 8.46 5.39
C TYR A 105 9.72 9.75 5.44
N PHE A 106 8.39 9.63 5.32
CA PHE A 106 7.50 10.80 5.38
C PHE A 106 7.25 11.30 6.82
N ASN A 107 7.76 10.61 7.84
CA ASN A 107 7.75 11.10 9.21
C ASN A 107 9.06 11.87 9.52
N PRO A 108 9.01 13.19 9.78
CA PRO A 108 10.20 14.01 9.94
C PRO A 108 11.02 13.70 11.19
N ASN A 109 10.51 12.88 12.12
CA ASN A 109 11.18 12.52 13.36
C ASN A 109 11.76 11.11 13.35
N THR A 110 11.59 10.37 12.24
CA THR A 110 12.05 8.99 12.13
C THR A 110 13.38 8.97 11.38
N ALA A 111 14.46 8.54 12.05
CA ALA A 111 15.72 8.26 11.37
C ALA A 111 15.68 6.87 10.73
N ALA A 112 16.54 6.63 9.72
CA ALA A 112 16.58 5.37 8.98
C ALA A 112 16.66 4.13 9.88
N LYS A 113 17.59 4.11 10.84
CA LYS A 113 17.75 3.02 11.82
C LYS A 113 16.51 2.74 12.67
N ASP A 114 15.63 3.73 12.87
CA ASP A 114 14.43 3.65 13.71
C ASP A 114 13.16 3.38 12.86
N ALA A 115 13.33 3.16 11.55
CA ALA A 115 12.24 2.96 10.60
C ALA A 115 11.37 1.72 10.93
N GLY A 116 11.99 0.63 11.38
CA GLY A 116 11.25 -0.58 11.77
C GLY A 116 10.39 -0.40 13.01
N GLU A 117 10.89 0.31 14.03
CA GLU A 117 10.10 0.64 15.22
C GLU A 117 8.89 1.50 14.85
N PHE A 118 9.08 2.49 13.98
CA PHE A 118 7.99 3.31 13.47
C PHE A 118 6.93 2.46 12.75
N VAL A 119 7.33 1.64 11.77
CA VAL A 119 6.38 0.83 10.99
C VAL A 119 5.65 -0.18 11.87
N ALA A 120 6.33 -0.83 12.82
CA ALA A 120 5.70 -1.72 13.78
C ALA A 120 4.63 -1.00 14.61
N GLY A 121 4.93 0.21 15.10
CA GLY A 121 3.95 1.03 15.81
C GLY A 121 2.74 1.39 14.96
N GLN A 122 2.93 1.73 13.67
CA GLN A 122 1.82 2.02 12.76
C GLN A 122 0.96 0.78 12.47
N LEU A 123 1.57 -0.42 12.38
CA LEU A 123 0.84 -1.68 12.22
C LEU A 123 -0.04 -2.00 13.45
N GLU A 124 0.42 -1.68 14.66
CA GLU A 124 -0.42 -1.84 15.86
C GLU A 124 -1.61 -0.88 15.84
N LEU A 125 -1.42 0.38 15.44
CA LEU A 125 -2.53 1.32 15.26
C LEU A 125 -3.53 0.82 14.22
N LEU A 126 -3.03 0.32 13.08
CA LEU A 126 -3.86 -0.24 12.01
C LEU A 126 -4.70 -1.43 12.48
N ARG A 127 -4.15 -2.26 13.38
CA ARG A 127 -4.80 -3.47 13.94
C ARG A 127 -6.05 -3.13 14.74
N ASP A 128 -6.08 -1.96 15.36
CA ASP A 128 -7.21 -1.51 16.18
C ASP A 128 -8.36 -0.90 15.37
N ILE A 129 -8.16 -0.68 14.06
CA ILE A 129 -9.13 -0.01 13.17
C ILE A 129 -10.28 -0.96 12.79
N CYS A 130 -10.00 -2.03 12.03
CA CYS A 130 -10.99 -3.06 11.71
C CYS A 130 -10.76 -4.29 12.60
N LYS A 131 -11.29 -4.23 13.82
CA LYS A 131 -11.05 -5.27 14.84
C LYS A 131 -11.40 -6.67 14.34
N GLY A 132 -10.43 -7.57 14.43
CA GLY A 132 -10.55 -8.97 14.00
C GLY A 132 -9.85 -9.26 12.66
N ASN A 133 -9.54 -8.23 11.88
CA ASN A 133 -8.79 -8.40 10.64
C ASN A 133 -7.29 -8.57 10.92
N ASP A 134 -6.62 -9.32 10.04
CA ASP A 134 -5.17 -9.25 9.93
C ASP A 134 -4.73 -7.88 9.38
N VAL A 135 -3.52 -7.46 9.69
CA VAL A 135 -2.91 -6.23 9.15
C VAL A 135 -1.73 -6.52 8.23
N ILE A 136 -1.50 -5.63 7.27
CA ILE A 136 -0.32 -5.65 6.39
C ILE A 136 0.06 -4.23 5.97
N ASN A 137 1.36 -3.98 5.89
CA ASN A 137 1.89 -2.79 5.24
C ASN A 137 2.12 -3.11 3.75
N LEU A 138 1.32 -2.50 2.88
CA LEU A 138 1.24 -2.80 1.45
C LEU A 138 2.34 -2.11 0.63
N GLU A 139 2.84 -0.98 1.10
CA GLU A 139 3.96 -0.27 0.49
C GLU A 139 4.82 0.36 1.59
N CYS A 140 6.09 -0.03 1.61
CA CYS A 140 7.05 0.47 2.58
C CYS A 140 8.43 0.60 1.97
N GLY A 141 9.10 1.71 2.23
CA GLY A 141 10.46 1.85 1.75
C GLY A 141 11.17 3.05 2.34
N TRP A 142 12.36 3.30 1.81
CA TRP A 142 13.17 4.46 2.08
C TRP A 142 13.88 4.87 0.78
N PRO A 143 13.91 6.16 0.40
CA PRO A 143 14.55 6.54 -0.84
C PRO A 143 16.08 6.56 -0.72
N SER A 144 16.75 6.17 -1.79
CA SER A 144 18.22 6.19 -1.90
C SER A 144 18.80 7.55 -2.30
N SER A 145 17.95 8.51 -2.70
CA SER A 145 18.33 9.88 -3.08
C SER A 145 17.18 10.86 -2.80
N GLY A 146 17.48 12.17 -2.81
CA GLY A 146 16.50 13.24 -2.62
C GLY A 146 16.88 14.17 -1.47
N ASN A 147 15.88 14.83 -0.90
CA ASN A 147 16.04 15.78 0.20
C ASN A 147 15.74 15.12 1.55
N CYS A 148 16.38 15.56 2.63
CA CYS A 148 15.98 15.14 3.97
C CYS A 148 14.61 15.73 4.34
N ASN A 149 13.80 14.93 5.03
CA ASN A 149 12.60 15.36 5.73
C ASN A 149 12.88 15.31 7.24
N GLY A 150 13.33 16.41 7.83
CA GLY A 150 13.79 16.40 9.24
C GLY A 150 14.93 15.38 9.45
N ALA A 151 14.70 14.42 10.35
CA ALA A 151 15.61 13.30 10.64
C ALA A 151 15.60 12.20 9.57
N ALA A 152 14.58 12.15 8.71
CA ALA A 152 14.47 11.18 7.63
C ALA A 152 15.28 11.64 6.41
N CYS A 153 16.57 11.34 6.40
CA CYS A 153 17.46 11.62 5.27
C CYS A 153 17.53 10.43 4.30
N PRO A 154 17.35 10.64 2.99
CA PRO A 154 17.53 9.59 1.99
C PRO A 154 19.03 9.34 1.74
N GLY A 155 19.33 8.16 1.22
CA GLY A 155 20.69 7.76 0.88
C GLY A 155 20.81 6.25 0.76
N LYS A 156 21.82 5.75 0.05
CA LYS A 156 21.99 4.29 -0.14
C LYS A 156 22.24 3.56 1.18
N LYS A 157 23.01 4.18 2.07
CA LYS A 157 23.31 3.61 3.39
C LYS A 157 22.06 3.66 4.28
N GLU A 158 21.38 4.80 4.29
CA GLU A 158 20.16 5.05 5.04
C GLU A 158 19.03 4.13 4.56
N GLN A 159 18.89 3.92 3.26
CA GLN A 159 17.95 2.95 2.71
C GLN A 159 18.27 1.54 3.20
N ALA A 160 19.53 1.09 3.14
CA ALA A 160 19.91 -0.23 3.64
C ALA A 160 19.60 -0.38 5.14
N GLU A 161 19.96 0.61 5.97
CA GLU A 161 19.65 0.62 7.42
C GLU A 161 18.14 0.57 7.69
N ALA A 162 17.34 1.34 6.95
CA ALA A 162 15.89 1.36 7.11
C ALA A 162 15.25 0.02 6.70
N ILE A 163 15.66 -0.54 5.55
CA ILE A 163 15.15 -1.84 5.08
C ILE A 163 15.51 -2.94 6.06
N GLU A 164 16.74 -2.97 6.59
CA GLU A 164 17.15 -3.92 7.63
C GLU A 164 16.29 -3.78 8.89
N SER A 165 16.15 -2.56 9.43
CA SER A 165 15.33 -2.26 10.60
C SER A 165 13.87 -2.71 10.45
N ILE A 166 13.25 -2.44 9.29
CA ILE A 166 11.87 -2.85 8.98
C ILE A 166 11.75 -4.36 8.90
N ARG A 167 12.70 -5.06 8.26
CA ARG A 167 12.68 -6.54 8.18
C ARG A 167 12.75 -7.18 9.56
N GLU A 168 13.61 -6.69 10.43
CA GLU A 168 13.78 -7.20 11.79
C GLU A 168 12.53 -6.96 12.65
N SER A 169 11.90 -5.79 12.50
CA SER A 169 10.78 -5.38 13.36
C SER A 169 9.42 -5.89 12.88
N CYS A 170 9.21 -5.99 11.56
CA CYS A 170 7.88 -6.21 10.97
C CYS A 170 7.76 -7.55 10.24
N GLY A 171 8.87 -8.23 9.92
CA GLY A 171 8.86 -9.56 9.31
C GLY A 171 8.05 -9.63 8.01
N ASP A 172 7.13 -10.60 7.94
CA ASP A 172 6.28 -10.88 6.77
C ASP A 172 5.06 -9.96 6.64
N LYS A 173 4.88 -9.01 7.57
CA LYS A 173 3.78 -8.04 7.55
C LYS A 173 4.06 -6.81 6.69
N THR A 174 5.13 -6.79 5.90
CA THR A 174 5.51 -5.62 5.08
C THR A 174 5.94 -6.00 3.67
N VAL A 175 5.43 -5.26 2.70
CA VAL A 175 5.81 -5.33 1.29
C VAL A 175 6.72 -4.15 0.96
N PHE A 176 7.90 -4.44 0.43
CA PHE A 176 8.90 -3.41 0.14
C PHE A 176 8.66 -2.74 -1.21
N PHE A 177 8.51 -1.43 -1.16
CA PHE A 177 8.36 -0.53 -2.29
C PHE A 177 9.71 0.15 -2.59
N SER A 178 10.29 0.00 -3.77
CA SER A 178 9.91 -0.87 -4.90
C SER A 178 11.11 -1.74 -5.31
N TYR A 179 10.93 -2.65 -6.28
CA TYR A 179 12.03 -3.51 -6.71
C TYR A 179 13.17 -2.70 -7.36
N GLU A 180 12.84 -1.89 -8.36
CA GLU A 180 13.78 -1.02 -9.09
C GLU A 180 13.34 0.45 -9.03
N ASN A 181 14.27 1.35 -9.37
CA ASN A 181 13.97 2.77 -9.46
C ASN A 181 13.01 3.07 -10.61
N ASP A 182 11.96 3.84 -10.31
CA ASP A 182 11.00 4.34 -11.28
C ASP A 182 11.47 5.67 -11.90
N GLU A 183 12.49 5.61 -12.76
CA GLU A 183 13.11 6.80 -13.37
C GLU A 183 12.13 7.67 -14.21
N TRP A 184 10.98 7.11 -14.57
CA TRP A 184 9.92 7.76 -15.34
C TRP A 184 8.99 8.66 -14.50
N LYS A 185 8.98 8.54 -13.16
CA LYS A 185 8.11 9.34 -12.28
C LYS A 185 8.51 10.81 -12.26
N GLU A 186 7.61 11.72 -11.91
CA GLU A 186 8.02 13.08 -11.56
C GLU A 186 8.79 13.08 -10.23
N PRO A 187 9.83 13.91 -10.02
CA PRO A 187 10.68 13.83 -8.83
C PRO A 187 9.96 14.10 -7.49
N GLY A 188 8.80 14.75 -7.52
CA GLY A 188 8.05 15.15 -6.33
C GLY A 188 8.74 16.26 -5.52
N SER A 189 8.12 16.68 -4.42
CA SER A 189 8.64 17.74 -3.54
C SER A 189 9.91 17.32 -2.78
N CYS A 190 10.06 16.03 -2.50
CA CYS A 190 11.22 15.43 -1.86
C CYS A 190 12.40 15.19 -2.82
N ASN A 191 12.22 15.35 -4.14
CA ASN A 191 13.16 14.88 -5.16
C ASN A 191 13.54 13.38 -5.02
N CYS A 192 12.64 12.57 -4.46
CA CYS A 192 12.91 11.20 -4.03
C CYS A 192 12.15 10.12 -4.82
N GLU A 193 11.08 10.50 -5.54
CA GLU A 193 10.13 9.58 -6.21
C GLU A 193 10.76 8.62 -7.23
N ARG A 194 11.93 8.97 -7.78
CA ARG A 194 12.67 8.12 -8.73
C ARG A 194 13.63 7.14 -8.08
N SER A 195 13.73 7.11 -6.75
CA SER A 195 14.87 6.49 -6.04
C SER A 195 14.50 5.47 -4.95
N TRP A 196 13.29 4.91 -5.01
CA TRP A 196 12.77 3.95 -4.03
C TRP A 196 13.16 2.49 -4.29
N GLY A 197 13.80 2.19 -5.42
CA GLY A 197 14.24 0.83 -5.76
C GLY A 197 15.18 0.28 -4.69
N CYS A 198 14.87 -0.90 -4.16
CA CYS A 198 15.57 -1.49 -3.01
C CYS A 198 16.13 -2.89 -3.28
N ALA A 199 16.10 -3.40 -4.53
CA ALA A 199 16.62 -4.73 -4.88
C ALA A 199 18.03 -5.01 -4.33
N SER A 200 18.91 -4.01 -4.35
CA SER A 200 20.28 -4.10 -3.81
C SER A 200 20.35 -4.45 -2.32
N SER A 201 19.29 -4.16 -1.56
CA SER A 201 19.20 -4.49 -0.12
C SER A 201 18.81 -5.96 0.12
N PHE A 202 18.41 -6.68 -0.92
CA PHE A 202 17.97 -8.09 -0.86
C PHE A 202 18.87 -9.03 -1.65
N THR A 203 19.65 -8.50 -2.59
CA THR A 203 20.69 -9.25 -3.28
C THR A 203 21.99 -9.13 -2.50
N GLY A 204 22.23 -10.05 -1.56
CA GLY A 204 23.56 -10.21 -0.99
C GLY A 204 24.53 -10.61 -2.09
N TYR A 205 25.45 -9.69 -2.45
CA TYR A 205 26.82 -9.82 -2.99
C TYR A 205 27.16 -8.60 -3.87
#